data_AF-A0A3E4JR54-F1
#
_entry.id   AF-A0A3E4JR54-F1
#
_cell.length_a   1.000
_cell.length_b   1.000
_cell.length_c   1.000
_cell.angle_alpha   90.00
_cell.angle_beta   90.00
_cell.angle_gamma   90.00
#
_symmetry.space_group_name_H-M   'P 1'
#
loop_
_entity.id
_entity.type
_entity.pdbx_description
1 polymer ?
#
loop_
_entity_poly.entity_id
_entity_poly.type
_entity_poly.pdbx_seq_one_letter_code
_entity_poly.pdbx_strand_id
1 'polypeptide(L)'
;MKTSTTHRLLNHLQEAVLEGKNVMENALSSAYDEFSDHLFSLAESGLPIPKRLRCLRHMETELDAYMNMAGSRTDSRTHIYLMKASGLVKTEIELLHFALRYPECRDTVPDTGKGRTGLFSLRWKDSLVNLMELIASLHYLGVITDGNGNRQSFASLVAAFEEFLHIRIPKPYDLRADLARRKKTLSVLLPKLREAFEKNIINCGIGNG
;
A
#
# COMPACT_ATOMS: atom_id res chain seq x y z
N MET A 1 -3.64 -6.31 -28.16
CA MET A 1 -4.84 -5.83 -27.43
C MET A 1 -4.70 -4.33 -27.24
N LYS A 2 -5.48 -3.53 -27.96
CA LYS A 2 -5.52 -2.07 -27.83
C LYS A 2 -6.41 -1.72 -26.62
N THR A 3 -5.81 -1.38 -25.49
CA THR A 3 -6.53 -0.75 -24.37
C THR A 3 -6.56 0.75 -24.61
N SER A 4 -7.35 1.18 -25.61
CA SER A 4 -7.55 2.60 -25.91
C SER A 4 -8.63 3.16 -24.99
N THR A 5 -8.31 3.37 -23.72
CA THR A 5 -8.99 4.43 -22.96
C THR A 5 -8.39 5.74 -23.43
N THR A 6 -8.83 6.22 -24.59
CA THR A 6 -8.33 7.46 -25.16
C THR A 6 -8.89 8.61 -24.33
N HIS A 7 -8.05 9.21 -23.49
CA HIS A 7 -8.43 10.31 -22.61
C HIS A 7 -8.93 11.50 -23.44
N ARG A 8 -10.00 12.17 -22.98
CA ARG A 8 -10.58 13.31 -23.71
C ARG A 8 -9.54 14.39 -24.01
N LEU A 9 -8.64 14.65 -23.06
CA LEU A 9 -7.51 15.57 -23.27
C LEU A 9 -6.59 15.10 -24.41
N LEU A 10 -6.18 13.83 -24.40
CA LEU A 10 -5.30 13.29 -25.44
C LEU A 10 -5.95 13.34 -26.82
N ASN A 11 -7.27 13.12 -26.91
CA ASN A 11 -8.01 13.27 -28.17
C ASN A 11 -7.97 14.73 -28.67
N HIS A 12 -8.26 15.70 -27.80
CA HIS A 12 -8.20 17.12 -28.18
C HIS A 12 -6.80 17.57 -28.58
N LEU A 13 -5.77 17.08 -27.87
CA LEU A 13 -4.38 17.35 -28.22
C LEU A 13 -4.01 16.71 -29.58
N GLN A 14 -4.44 15.48 -29.82
CA GLN A 14 -4.23 14.79 -31.09
C GLN A 14 -4.89 15.55 -32.26
N GLU A 15 -6.16 15.93 -32.11
CA GLU A 15 -6.90 16.70 -33.11
C GLU A 15 -6.24 18.06 -33.39
N ALA A 16 -5.78 18.75 -32.35
CA ALA A 16 -5.12 20.04 -32.50
C ALA A 16 -3.76 19.93 -33.18
N VAL A 17 -2.96 18.92 -32.83
CA VAL A 17 -1.58 18.75 -33.33
C VAL A 17 -1.54 18.11 -34.72
N LEU A 18 -2.35 17.07 -34.97
CA LEU A 18 -2.33 16.34 -36.24
C LEU A 18 -3.26 16.95 -37.29
N GLU A 19 -4.44 17.39 -36.87
CA GLU A 19 -5.48 17.85 -37.80
C GLU A 19 -5.54 19.39 -37.89
N GLY A 20 -4.77 20.10 -37.05
CA GLY A 20 -4.75 21.56 -37.01
C GLY A 20 -6.08 22.16 -36.55
N LYS A 21 -6.92 21.37 -35.87
CA LYS A 21 -8.22 21.85 -35.37
C LYS A 21 -8.01 22.84 -34.23
N ASN A 22 -8.71 23.96 -34.29
CA ASN A 22 -8.75 24.92 -33.17
C ASN A 22 -9.70 24.40 -32.10
N VAL A 23 -9.16 23.93 -30.98
CA VAL A 23 -9.95 23.48 -29.84
C VAL A 23 -10.19 24.66 -28.90
N MET A 24 -11.44 24.82 -28.47
CA MET A 24 -11.82 25.89 -27.55
C MET A 24 -11.13 25.71 -26.19
N GLU A 25 -10.70 26.83 -25.60
CA GLU A 25 -9.93 26.83 -24.35
C GLU A 25 -10.71 26.21 -23.17
N ASN A 26 -12.01 26.45 -23.10
CA ASN A 26 -12.88 25.85 -22.09
C ASN A 26 -12.93 24.31 -22.19
N ALA A 27 -12.91 23.76 -23.41
CA ALA A 27 -12.88 22.33 -23.65
C ALA A 27 -11.53 21.72 -23.24
N LEU A 28 -10.42 22.41 -23.55
CA LEU A 28 -9.07 22.00 -23.12
C LEU A 28 -8.94 22.05 -21.59
N SER A 29 -9.42 23.12 -20.95
CA SER A 29 -9.40 23.25 -19.49
C SER A 29 -10.18 22.14 -18.82
N SER A 30 -11.44 21.94 -19.21
CA SER A 30 -12.27 20.90 -18.61
C SER A 30 -11.71 19.49 -18.87
N ALA A 31 -11.15 19.23 -20.05
CA ALA A 31 -10.50 17.95 -20.34
C ALA A 31 -9.21 17.75 -19.52
N TYR A 32 -8.48 18.83 -19.21
CA TYR A 32 -7.30 18.78 -18.36
C TYR A 32 -7.65 18.49 -16.90
N ASP A 33 -8.74 19.06 -16.38
CA ASP A 33 -9.21 18.78 -15.03
C ASP A 33 -9.59 17.30 -14.90
N GLU A 34 -10.37 16.77 -15.85
CA GLU A 34 -10.70 15.32 -15.90
C GLU A 34 -9.47 14.42 -16.02
N PHE A 35 -8.46 14.86 -16.77
CA PHE A 35 -7.19 14.14 -16.87
C PHE A 35 -6.43 14.13 -15.54
N SER A 36 -6.44 15.26 -14.83
CA SER A 36 -5.82 15.39 -13.51
C SER A 36 -6.51 14.50 -12.48
N ASP A 37 -7.85 14.50 -12.46
CA ASP A 37 -8.66 13.61 -11.61
C ASP A 37 -8.42 12.14 -11.94
N HIS A 38 -8.23 11.82 -13.23
CA HIS A 38 -7.87 10.46 -13.64
C HIS A 38 -6.51 10.03 -13.11
N LEU A 39 -5.49 10.89 -13.19
CA LEU A 39 -4.16 10.58 -12.64
C LEU A 39 -4.21 10.41 -11.13
N PHE A 40 -4.97 11.26 -10.43
CA PHE A 40 -5.22 11.11 -9.01
C PHE A 40 -5.91 9.76 -8.69
N SER A 41 -6.96 9.41 -9.43
CA SER A 41 -7.64 8.12 -9.29
C SER A 41 -6.70 6.94 -9.59
N LEU A 42 -5.83 7.05 -10.58
CA LEU A 42 -4.82 6.04 -10.89
C LEU A 42 -3.81 5.89 -9.74
N ALA A 43 -3.47 6.99 -9.06
CA ALA A 43 -2.60 6.96 -7.90
C ALA A 43 -3.21 6.18 -6.72
N GLU A 44 -4.51 6.35 -6.50
CA GLU A 44 -5.28 5.71 -5.42
C GLU A 44 -5.90 4.35 -5.80
N SER A 45 -5.83 3.95 -7.06
CA SER A 45 -6.56 2.80 -7.64
C SER A 45 -6.26 1.41 -7.03
N GLY A 46 -5.34 1.31 -6.07
CA GLY A 46 -4.88 0.03 -5.49
C GLY A 46 -4.20 -0.91 -6.51
N LEU A 47 -4.02 -0.47 -7.75
CA LEU A 47 -3.43 -1.28 -8.81
C LEU A 47 -1.96 -1.60 -8.51
N PRO A 48 -1.47 -2.80 -8.91
CA PRO A 48 -0.06 -3.14 -8.80
C PRO A 48 0.81 -2.09 -9.48
N ILE A 49 1.93 -1.72 -8.84
CA ILE A 49 2.86 -0.69 -9.31
C ILE A 49 3.28 -0.87 -10.78
N PRO A 50 3.62 -2.09 -11.27
CA PRO A 50 3.98 -2.28 -12.68
C PRO A 50 2.85 -1.94 -13.65
N LYS A 51 1.58 -2.10 -13.25
CA LYS A 51 0.43 -1.72 -14.10
C LYS A 51 0.30 -0.21 -14.17
N ARG A 52 0.36 0.48 -13.03
CA ARG A 52 0.33 1.96 -12.97
C ARG A 52 1.46 2.59 -13.79
N LEU A 53 2.68 2.09 -13.61
CA LEU A 53 3.85 2.59 -14.33
C LEU A 53 3.71 2.39 -15.86
N ARG A 54 3.16 1.25 -16.32
CA ARG A 54 2.88 1.05 -17.75
C ARG A 54 1.87 2.05 -18.30
N CYS A 55 0.79 2.34 -17.56
CA CYS A 55 -0.19 3.35 -17.97
C CYS A 55 0.45 4.74 -18.07
N LEU A 56 1.20 5.15 -17.05
CA LEU A 56 1.89 6.45 -17.03
C LEU A 56 2.91 6.58 -18.16
N ARG A 57 3.76 5.56 -18.38
CA ARG A 57 4.73 5.56 -19.49
C ARG A 57 4.07 5.56 -20.86
N HIS A 58 2.90 4.95 -21.00
CA HIS A 58 2.13 5.01 -22.24
C HIS A 58 1.66 6.45 -22.51
N MET A 59 1.03 7.09 -21.53
CA MET A 59 0.60 8.49 -21.63
C MET A 59 1.78 9.44 -21.91
N GLU A 60 2.91 9.24 -21.23
CA GLU A 60 4.13 10.02 -21.47
C GLU A 60 4.61 9.88 -22.91
N THR A 61 4.61 8.67 -23.46
CA THR A 61 5.02 8.41 -24.85
C THR A 61 4.10 9.11 -25.85
N GLU A 62 2.78 9.09 -25.62
CA GLU A 62 1.82 9.80 -26.47
C GLU A 62 2.01 11.32 -26.39
N LEU A 63 2.19 11.86 -25.18
CA LEU A 63 2.41 13.29 -24.97
C LEU A 63 3.73 13.77 -25.58
N ASP A 64 4.81 13.00 -25.44
CA ASP A 64 6.11 13.30 -26.06
C ASP A 64 6.01 13.24 -27.60
N ALA A 65 5.23 12.29 -28.16
CA ALA A 65 4.97 12.24 -29.59
C ALA A 65 4.24 13.50 -30.09
N TYR A 66 3.18 13.93 -29.39
CA TYR A 66 2.48 15.17 -29.72
C TYR A 66 3.37 16.40 -29.54
N MET A 67 4.23 16.42 -28.53
CA MET A 67 5.19 17.50 -28.31
C MET A 67 6.14 17.67 -29.50
N ASN A 68 6.70 16.56 -29.96
CA ASN A 68 7.65 16.55 -31.07
C ASN A 68 6.99 16.94 -32.40
N MET A 69 5.70 16.64 -32.56
CA MET A 69 4.91 16.99 -33.75
C MET A 69 4.38 18.42 -33.73
N ALA A 70 4.15 19.00 -32.54
CA ALA A 70 3.53 20.30 -32.38
C ALA A 70 4.32 21.45 -33.05
N GLY A 71 5.65 21.38 -33.06
CA GLY A 71 6.52 22.39 -33.69
C GLY A 71 6.12 23.84 -33.37
N SER A 72 6.35 24.77 -34.30
CA SER A 72 5.86 26.16 -34.22
C SER A 72 4.44 26.37 -34.74
N ARG A 73 3.75 25.30 -35.16
CA ARG A 73 2.47 25.35 -35.89
C ARG A 73 1.25 25.23 -34.97
N THR A 74 1.46 24.88 -33.70
CA THR A 74 0.37 24.61 -32.78
C THR A 74 -0.06 25.88 -32.06
N ASP A 75 -1.38 26.04 -31.88
CA ASP A 75 -1.96 27.12 -31.07
C ASP A 75 -1.29 27.19 -29.69
N SER A 76 -0.99 28.41 -29.23
CA SER A 76 -0.24 28.64 -27.99
C SER A 76 -0.91 27.99 -26.78
N ARG A 77 -2.24 27.90 -26.76
CA ARG A 77 -2.99 27.27 -25.65
C ARG A 77 -2.83 25.76 -25.67
N THR A 78 -2.93 25.14 -26.86
CA THR A 78 -2.70 23.69 -27.01
C THR A 78 -1.29 23.33 -26.54
N HIS A 79 -0.29 24.14 -26.91
CA HIS A 79 1.09 23.94 -26.45
C HIS A 79 1.21 24.03 -24.92
N ILE A 80 0.53 25.00 -24.29
CA ILE A 80 0.49 25.13 -22.82
C ILE A 80 -0.11 23.88 -22.16
N TYR A 81 -1.26 23.39 -22.64
CA TYR A 81 -1.91 22.21 -22.06
C TYR A 81 -1.09 20.93 -22.25
N LEU A 82 -0.38 20.83 -23.36
CA LEU A 82 0.50 19.70 -23.66
C LEU A 82 1.74 19.71 -22.75
N MET A 83 2.32 20.88 -22.48
CA MET A 83 3.36 21.05 -21.45
C MET A 83 2.85 20.68 -20.05
N LYS A 84 1.67 21.19 -19.66
CA LYS A 84 1.07 20.89 -18.34
C LYS A 84 0.83 19.39 -18.17
N ALA A 85 0.23 18.73 -19.16
CA ALA A 85 -0.07 17.30 -19.10
C ALA A 85 1.21 16.45 -19.03
N SER A 86 2.23 16.76 -19.84
CA SER A 86 3.52 16.05 -19.81
C SER A 86 4.22 16.23 -18.46
N GLY A 87 4.25 17.46 -17.93
CA GLY A 87 4.78 17.74 -16.60
C GLY A 87 4.07 16.95 -15.51
N LEU A 88 2.74 16.90 -15.53
CA LEU A 88 1.97 16.17 -14.53
C LEU A 88 2.22 14.66 -14.56
N VAL A 89 2.27 14.05 -15.75
CA VAL A 89 2.59 12.62 -15.91
C VAL A 89 4.01 12.31 -15.43
N LYS A 90 4.98 13.17 -15.74
CA LYS A 90 6.37 13.02 -15.28
C LYS A 90 6.47 13.09 -13.76
N THR A 91 5.77 14.04 -13.13
CA THR A 91 5.68 14.13 -11.67
C THR A 91 5.10 12.85 -11.06
N GLU A 92 4.00 12.31 -11.61
CA GLU A 92 3.40 11.06 -11.10
C GLU A 92 4.36 9.86 -11.21
N ILE A 93 5.12 9.79 -12.30
CA ILE A 93 6.15 8.76 -12.48
C ILE A 93 7.28 8.92 -11.44
N GLU A 94 7.74 10.15 -11.19
CA GLU A 94 8.77 10.44 -10.20
C GLU A 94 8.30 10.11 -8.79
N LEU A 95 7.07 10.50 -8.41
CA LEU A 95 6.46 10.15 -7.13
C LEU A 95 6.36 8.64 -6.95
N LEU A 96 5.99 7.90 -8.00
CA LEU A 96 5.92 6.45 -7.97
C LEU A 96 7.30 5.79 -7.83
N HIS A 97 8.34 6.30 -8.49
CA HIS A 97 9.71 5.84 -8.27
C HIS A 97 10.24 6.22 -6.88
N PHE A 98 9.89 7.40 -6.37
CA PHE A 98 10.24 7.83 -5.02
C PHE A 98 9.66 6.87 -3.98
N ALA A 99 8.37 6.51 -4.11
CA ALA A 99 7.71 5.55 -3.24
C ALA A 99 8.29 4.13 -3.34
N LEU A 100 8.84 3.73 -4.50
CA LEU A 100 9.56 2.47 -4.65
C LEU A 100 10.94 2.50 -3.98
N ARG A 101 11.62 3.66 -4.01
CA ARG A 101 12.96 3.84 -3.45
C ARG A 101 12.94 4.00 -1.94
N TYR A 102 11.90 4.63 -1.40
CA TYR A 102 11.70 4.92 0.01
C TYR A 102 10.32 4.43 0.47
N PRO A 103 10.11 3.11 0.65
CA PRO A 103 8.84 2.55 1.10
C PRO A 103 8.34 3.12 2.43
N GLU A 104 9.26 3.57 3.29
CA GLU A 104 9.01 4.22 4.58
C GLU A 104 8.28 5.57 4.46
N CYS A 105 8.40 6.27 3.33
CA CYS A 105 7.73 7.53 3.08
C CYS A 105 6.32 7.36 2.51
N ARG A 106 5.88 6.12 2.25
CA ARG A 106 4.59 5.84 1.61
C ARG A 106 3.40 6.09 2.55
N ASP A 107 3.63 6.11 3.86
CA ASP A 107 2.58 6.12 4.89
C ASP A 107 2.77 7.25 5.95
N THR A 108 2.88 8.52 5.55
CA THR A 108 2.79 9.66 6.51
C THR A 108 1.38 10.23 6.67
N VAL A 109 0.36 9.61 6.07
CA VAL A 109 -1.05 9.91 6.39
C VAL A 109 -1.60 8.74 7.19
N PRO A 110 -2.05 8.94 8.44
CA PRO A 110 -2.71 7.90 9.20
C PRO A 110 -4.10 7.70 8.62
N ASP A 111 -4.22 6.95 7.51
CA ASP A 111 -5.52 6.59 6.97
C ASP A 111 -6.00 5.26 7.56
N THR A 112 -7.17 5.39 8.16
CA THR A 112 -7.99 4.38 8.79
C THR A 112 -8.32 3.23 7.85
N GLY A 113 -7.71 2.08 8.10
CA GLY A 113 -8.37 0.78 7.96
C GLY A 113 -8.75 0.35 6.56
N LYS A 114 -7.79 -0.18 5.79
CA LYS A 114 -7.89 -1.47 5.09
C LYS A 114 -6.63 -1.73 4.26
N GLY A 115 -5.94 -2.83 4.55
CA GLY A 115 -5.11 -3.52 3.57
C GLY A 115 -3.60 -3.31 3.66
N ARG A 116 -3.02 -3.33 4.87
CA ARG A 116 -1.56 -3.42 5.08
C ARG A 116 -0.99 -4.83 4.81
N THR A 117 -1.25 -5.39 3.63
CA THR A 117 -0.77 -6.77 3.30
C THR A 117 0.69 -6.82 2.80
N GLY A 118 1.48 -5.77 3.03
CA GLY A 118 2.78 -5.60 2.36
C GLY A 118 4.01 -5.36 3.23
N LEU A 119 3.88 -4.92 4.48
CA LEU A 119 5.05 -4.45 5.24
C LEU A 119 5.78 -5.53 6.06
N PHE A 120 5.13 -6.66 6.35
CA PHE A 120 5.72 -7.71 7.20
C PHE A 120 5.42 -9.09 6.62
N SER A 121 6.39 -9.75 5.94
CA SER A 121 6.26 -11.16 5.54
C SER A 121 6.47 -12.11 6.72
N LEU A 122 5.82 -11.82 7.85
CA LEU A 122 5.89 -12.64 9.04
C LEU A 122 4.86 -13.77 8.92
N ARG A 123 5.29 -14.99 9.22
CA ARG A 123 4.44 -16.18 9.18
C ARG A 123 4.61 -16.97 10.46
N TRP A 124 3.49 -17.44 11.00
CA TRP A 124 3.50 -18.38 12.10
C TRP A 124 3.82 -19.80 11.60
N LYS A 125 4.84 -20.43 12.18
CA LYS A 125 5.29 -21.78 11.79
C LYS A 125 4.75 -22.89 12.71
N ASP A 126 4.34 -22.55 13.93
CA ASP A 126 3.87 -23.51 14.93
C ASP A 126 2.35 -23.74 14.81
N SER A 127 1.76 -24.54 15.70
CA SER A 127 0.32 -24.78 15.74
C SER A 127 -0.47 -23.53 16.16
N LEU A 128 -1.72 -23.44 15.68
CA LEU A 128 -2.67 -22.40 16.09
C LEU A 128 -2.96 -22.43 17.60
N VAL A 129 -2.85 -23.60 18.22
CA VAL A 129 -3.08 -23.72 19.66
C VAL A 129 -1.93 -23.10 20.46
N ASN A 130 -0.69 -23.27 19.99
CA ASN A 130 0.48 -22.59 20.58
C ASN A 130 0.40 -21.07 20.35
N LEU A 131 -0.07 -20.63 19.17
CA LEU A 131 -0.34 -19.21 18.94
C LEU A 131 -1.41 -18.67 19.89
N MET A 132 -2.49 -19.42 20.08
CA MET A 132 -3.56 -19.05 21.00
C MET A 132 -3.07 -18.98 22.46
N GLU A 133 -2.14 -19.84 22.85
CA GLU A 133 -1.50 -19.80 24.16
C GLU A 133 -0.76 -18.47 24.38
N LEU A 134 -0.02 -17.99 23.37
CA LEU A 134 0.65 -16.69 23.42
C LEU A 134 -0.36 -15.53 23.50
N ILE A 135 -1.35 -15.51 22.61
CA ILE A 135 -2.37 -14.46 22.54
C ILE A 135 -3.15 -14.39 23.86
N ALA A 136 -3.58 -15.53 24.40
CA ALA A 136 -4.30 -15.59 25.66
C ALA A 136 -3.44 -15.10 26.83
N SER A 137 -2.16 -15.46 26.86
CA SER A 137 -1.22 -15.02 27.90
C SER A 137 -1.00 -13.52 27.88
N LEU A 138 -0.79 -12.93 26.71
CA LEU A 138 -0.69 -11.47 26.54
C LEU A 138 -1.98 -10.76 26.95
N HIS A 139 -3.13 -11.33 26.55
CA HIS A 139 -4.43 -10.82 26.96
C HIS A 139 -4.57 -10.85 28.49
N TYR A 140 -4.25 -11.97 29.16
CA TYR A 140 -4.36 -12.10 30.61
C TYR A 140 -3.40 -11.18 31.36
N LEU A 141 -2.16 -11.06 30.87
CA LEU A 141 -1.14 -10.18 31.44
C LEU A 141 -1.52 -8.70 31.31
N GLY A 142 -2.29 -8.33 30.27
CA GLY A 142 -2.85 -6.99 30.12
C GLY A 142 -1.83 -5.90 29.79
N VAL A 143 -0.64 -6.28 29.32
CA VAL A 143 0.46 -5.36 28.97
C VAL A 143 0.28 -4.66 27.63
N ILE A 144 -0.70 -5.08 26.82
CA ILE A 144 -1.00 -4.47 25.53
C ILE A 144 -2.17 -3.51 25.69
N THR A 145 -1.93 -2.24 25.36
CA THR A 145 -2.90 -1.15 25.47
C THR A 145 -3.16 -0.45 24.13
N ASP A 146 -4.23 0.32 24.01
CA ASP A 146 -4.41 1.27 22.91
C ASP A 146 -3.56 2.53 23.10
N GLY A 147 -3.65 3.47 22.17
CA GLY A 147 -2.98 4.77 22.26
C GLY A 147 -3.43 5.64 23.45
N ASN A 148 -4.53 5.27 24.13
CA ASN A 148 -5.02 5.94 25.34
C ASN A 148 -4.64 5.18 26.62
N GLY A 149 -3.88 4.08 26.52
CA GLY A 149 -3.48 3.26 27.66
C GLY A 149 -4.54 2.27 28.14
N ASN A 150 -5.67 2.10 27.44
CA ASN A 150 -6.70 1.14 27.82
C ASN A 150 -6.32 -0.29 27.40
N ARG A 151 -6.63 -1.25 28.28
CA ARG A 151 -6.42 -2.68 28.01
C ARG A 151 -7.21 -3.14 26.78
N GLN A 152 -6.56 -3.88 25.91
CA GLN A 152 -7.20 -4.43 24.72
C GLN A 152 -8.11 -5.62 25.02
N SER A 153 -9.23 -5.68 24.28
CA SER A 153 -10.11 -6.84 24.33
C SER A 153 -9.44 -8.07 23.71
N PHE A 154 -9.87 -9.26 24.12
CA PHE A 154 -9.37 -10.50 23.53
C PHE A 154 -9.61 -10.57 22.02
N ALA A 155 -10.79 -10.14 21.54
CA ALA A 155 -11.10 -10.14 20.12
C ALA A 155 -10.20 -9.17 19.32
N SER A 156 -9.93 -7.99 19.89
CA SER A 156 -9.02 -7.00 19.30
C SER A 156 -7.60 -7.56 19.16
N LEU A 157 -7.11 -8.27 20.18
CA LEU A 157 -5.81 -8.92 20.13
C LEU A 157 -5.77 -10.03 19.07
N VAL A 158 -6.80 -10.88 18.99
CA VAL A 158 -6.87 -11.94 17.96
C VAL A 158 -6.80 -11.33 16.56
N ALA A 159 -7.61 -10.29 16.29
CA ALA A 159 -7.63 -9.62 14.99
C ALA A 159 -6.25 -9.02 14.64
N ALA A 160 -5.59 -8.39 15.61
CA ALA A 160 -4.26 -7.83 15.42
C ALA A 160 -3.22 -8.92 15.06
N PHE A 161 -3.28 -10.10 15.71
CA PHE A 161 -2.38 -11.21 15.38
C PHE A 161 -2.70 -11.88 14.04
N GLU A 162 -3.98 -11.96 13.65
CA GLU A 162 -4.40 -12.43 12.32
C GLU A 162 -3.84 -11.53 11.22
N GLU A 163 -3.92 -10.21 11.41
CA GLU A 163 -3.34 -9.21 10.50
C GLU A 163 -1.81 -9.27 10.48
N PHE A 164 -1.17 -9.29 11.66
CA PHE A 164 0.28 -9.28 11.82
C PHE A 164 0.99 -10.53 11.25
N LEU A 165 0.37 -11.70 11.37
CA LEU A 165 0.95 -12.99 10.94
C LEU A 165 0.34 -13.53 9.64
N HIS A 166 -0.57 -12.78 9.02
CA HIS A 166 -1.31 -13.18 7.83
C HIS A 166 -1.94 -14.58 7.95
N ILE A 167 -2.60 -14.84 9.08
CA ILE A 167 -3.22 -16.12 9.42
C ILE A 167 -4.69 -15.92 9.80
N ARG A 168 -5.49 -16.97 9.67
CA ARG A 168 -6.88 -17.00 10.18
C ARG A 168 -7.00 -17.95 11.35
N ILE A 169 -7.59 -17.49 12.44
CA ILE A 169 -7.82 -18.21 13.69
C ILE A 169 -9.32 -18.53 13.80
N PRO A 170 -9.73 -19.75 13.42
CA PRO A 170 -11.14 -20.14 13.50
C PRO A 170 -11.56 -20.30 14.96
N LYS A 171 -12.72 -19.71 15.31
CA LYS A 171 -13.36 -19.84 16.64
C LYS A 171 -12.38 -19.57 17.80
N PRO A 172 -11.83 -18.35 17.90
CA PRO A 172 -10.77 -18.03 18.86
C PRO A 172 -11.16 -18.26 20.32
N TYR A 173 -12.44 -18.07 20.67
CA TYR A 173 -12.94 -18.34 22.01
C TYR A 173 -12.99 -19.83 22.35
N ASP A 174 -13.32 -20.69 21.39
CA ASP A 174 -13.32 -22.16 21.58
C ASP A 174 -11.89 -22.66 21.78
N LEU A 175 -10.95 -22.20 20.95
CA LEU A 175 -9.52 -22.51 21.09
C LEU A 175 -8.98 -22.07 22.46
N ARG A 176 -9.35 -20.87 22.93
CA ARG A 176 -9.00 -20.40 24.28
C ARG A 176 -9.61 -21.27 25.37
N ALA A 177 -10.86 -21.69 25.20
CA ALA A 177 -11.54 -22.56 26.17
C ALA A 177 -10.93 -23.98 26.17
N ASP A 178 -10.52 -24.51 25.02
CA ASP A 178 -9.81 -25.77 24.90
C ASP A 178 -8.45 -25.75 25.61
N LEU A 179 -7.72 -24.65 25.50
CA LEU A 179 -6.48 -24.44 26.28
C LEU A 179 -6.75 -24.52 27.79
N ALA A 180 -7.77 -23.82 28.27
CA ALA A 180 -8.13 -23.83 29.70
C ALA A 180 -8.57 -25.21 30.21
N ARG A 181 -9.07 -26.09 29.32
CA ARG A 181 -9.50 -27.46 29.66
C ARG A 181 -8.36 -28.49 29.72
N ARG A 182 -7.12 -28.13 29.36
CA ARG A 182 -5.99 -29.06 29.38
C ARG A 182 -5.62 -29.48 30.81
N LYS A 183 -5.92 -30.73 31.17
CA LYS A 183 -5.68 -31.26 32.53
C LYS A 183 -4.23 -31.65 32.85
N LYS A 184 -3.39 -31.94 31.83
CA LYS A 184 -2.03 -32.50 32.02
C LYS A 184 -0.89 -31.53 31.65
N THR A 185 -1.12 -30.60 30.74
CA THR A 185 -0.08 -29.67 30.27
C THR A 185 -0.71 -28.30 30.04
N LEU A 186 -0.57 -27.43 31.03
CA LEU A 186 -1.20 -26.09 31.04
C LEU A 186 -0.61 -25.18 29.95
N SER A 187 0.65 -25.40 29.56
CA SER A 187 1.37 -24.53 28.64
C SER A 187 2.49 -25.32 27.96
N VAL A 188 2.65 -25.15 26.65
CA VAL A 188 3.66 -25.82 25.83
C VAL A 188 4.61 -24.82 25.18
N LEU A 189 4.08 -23.67 24.72
CA LEU A 189 4.87 -22.64 24.06
C LEU A 189 5.59 -21.73 25.06
N LEU A 190 4.92 -21.28 26.13
CA LEU A 190 5.51 -20.27 27.03
C LEU A 190 6.79 -20.76 27.72
N PRO A 191 6.89 -22.01 28.23
CA PRO A 191 8.14 -22.54 28.78
C PRO A 191 9.27 -22.51 27.76
N LYS A 192 9.00 -22.85 26.49
CA LYS A 192 9.99 -22.82 25.42
C LYS A 192 10.44 -21.40 25.10
N LEU A 193 9.52 -20.44 25.07
CA LEU A 193 9.85 -19.03 24.89
C LEU A 193 10.73 -18.50 26.03
N ARG A 194 10.39 -18.85 27.27
CA ARG A 194 11.18 -18.52 28.46
C ARG A 194 12.58 -19.12 28.38
N GLU A 195 12.70 -20.41 28.14
CA GLU A 195 13.99 -21.10 28.04
C GLU A 195 14.85 -20.50 26.91
N ALA A 196 14.25 -20.22 25.74
CA ALA A 196 14.93 -19.59 24.63
C ALA A 196 15.45 -18.18 25.01
N PHE A 197 14.64 -17.38 25.72
CA PHE A 197 15.06 -16.06 26.19
C PHE A 197 16.20 -16.15 27.21
N GLU A 198 16.03 -16.97 28.26
CA GLU A 198 17.04 -17.16 29.32
C GLU A 198 18.37 -17.65 28.76
N LYS A 199 18.34 -18.66 27.87
CA LYS A 199 19.55 -19.19 27.23
C LYS A 199 20.29 -18.14 26.40
N ASN A 200 19.56 -17.32 25.63
CA ASN A 200 20.18 -16.32 24.77
C ASN A 200 20.70 -15.13 25.57
N ILE A 201 20.05 -14.72 26.66
CA ILE A 201 20.56 -13.63 27.51
C ILE A 201 21.86 -14.03 28.21
N ILE A 202 21.97 -15.26 28.71
CA ILE A 202 23.22 -15.75 29.31
C ILE A 202 24.36 -15.70 28.29
N ASN A 203 24.09 -16.04 27.03
CA ASN A 203 25.08 -15.98 25.95
C ASN A 203 25.43 -14.54 25.51
N CYS A 204 24.49 -13.59 25.60
CA CYS A 204 24.74 -12.18 25.29
C CYS A 204 25.71 -11.50 26.29
N GLY A 205 25.92 -12.08 27.48
CA GLY A 205 26.81 -11.54 28.52
C GLY A 205 28.21 -12.17 28.60
N ILE A 206 28.52 -13.22 27.82
CA ILE A 206 29.79 -13.99 27.92
C ILE A 206 30.69 -13.76 26.69
N GLY A 207 30.32 -12.88 25.76
CA GLY A 207 31.14 -12.48 24.63
C GLY A 207 31.84 -11.14 24.84
N ASN A 208 32.63 -10.99 25.91
CA ASN A 208 33.73 -10.02 26.05
C ASN A 208 34.38 -10.19 27.43
N GLY A 209 35.38 -11.07 27.48
CA GLY A 209 36.34 -11.23 28.56
C GLY A 209 37.60 -11.86 27.98
#